data_AF-A0A1H1UUN3-F1
#
_entry.id   AF-A0A1H1UUN3-F1
#
_cell.length_a   1.000
_cell.length_b   1.000
_cell.length_c   1.000
_cell.angle_alpha   90.00
_cell.angle_beta   90.00
_cell.angle_gamma   90.00
#
_symmetry.space_group_name_H-M   'P 1'
#
loop_
_entity.id
_entity.type
_entity.pdbx_description
1 polymer ?
#
loop_
_entity_poly.entity_id
_entity_poly.type
_entity_poly.pdbx_seq_one_letter_code
_entity_poly.pdbx_strand_id
1 'polypeptide(L)'
;MGVNIEKRKLVKQKYYRKLKLLNETIWEKKVNKNKIDGWLSNFKEEEKQEALYLLTQFIYFNEFSVEKLLEALYRDIFKYKIIADIRRNNDNTTDAKIIEPHYRQQLKQSRFVSLGNPSESSATLMGLMRKINSLPNDLFISEDKIAPELGKINNFVFIDDLCGSGSQAIDYSTNSLPKIRRLFPDAKIWYLMLIATKEGKHRIQNMADFDYVDSIHELDNSYKCFNEGSRVFTNKDEDIDILKIKNFCGEYGKNLMESLLKKNDSKIDPIELEESCESWKYGFNNGQLLLGFHHNTPDNTLPIFWYNEKESDWYPIFKRFNKVYGI
;
A
#
# COMPACT_ATOMS: atom_id res chain seq x y z
N MET A 1 -44.13 -2.88 -10.22
CA MET A 1 -43.26 -1.74 -9.87
C MET A 1 -42.91 -1.71 -8.38
N GLY A 2 -43.87 -1.88 -7.44
CA GLY A 2 -43.62 -1.85 -5.98
C GLY A 2 -42.67 -2.92 -5.43
N VAL A 3 -42.76 -4.18 -5.91
CA VAL A 3 -41.91 -5.30 -5.45
C VAL A 3 -40.41 -5.05 -5.70
N ASN A 4 -40.06 -4.39 -6.80
CA ASN A 4 -38.67 -4.10 -7.16
C ASN A 4 -38.09 -2.95 -6.28
N ILE A 5 -38.92 -1.98 -5.91
CA ILE A 5 -38.54 -0.88 -5.01
C ILE A 5 -38.28 -1.41 -3.60
N GLU A 6 -39.14 -2.29 -3.11
CA GLU A 6 -39.01 -2.88 -1.78
C GLU A 6 -37.78 -3.81 -1.69
N LYS A 7 -37.54 -4.64 -2.72
CA LYS A 7 -36.33 -5.47 -2.83
C LYS A 7 -35.06 -4.62 -2.79
N ARG A 8 -34.98 -3.54 -3.59
CA ARG A 8 -33.83 -2.60 -3.58
C ARG A 8 -33.62 -1.93 -2.22
N LYS A 9 -34.70 -1.57 -1.53
CA LYS A 9 -34.63 -1.00 -0.17
C LYS A 9 -34.02 -1.98 0.83
N LEU A 10 -34.41 -3.26 0.76
CA LEU A 10 -33.86 -4.32 1.60
C LEU A 10 -32.37 -4.58 1.32
N VAL A 11 -31.96 -4.59 0.05
CA VAL A 11 -30.55 -4.76 -0.35
C VAL A 11 -29.69 -3.59 0.16
N LYS A 12 -30.12 -2.35 -0.02
CA LYS A 12 -29.41 -1.19 0.54
C LYS A 12 -29.28 -1.29 2.07
N GLN A 13 -30.35 -1.68 2.78
CA GLN A 13 -30.29 -1.88 4.25
C GLN A 13 -29.30 -2.97 4.65
N LYS A 14 -29.21 -4.07 3.89
CA LYS A 14 -28.19 -5.12 4.10
C LYS A 14 -26.78 -4.55 4.02
N TYR A 15 -26.46 -3.73 3.02
CA TYR A 15 -25.14 -3.10 2.89
C TYR A 15 -24.84 -2.12 4.02
N TYR A 16 -25.80 -1.26 4.41
CA TYR A 16 -25.60 -0.39 5.57
C TYR A 16 -25.33 -1.15 6.87
N ARG A 17 -25.98 -2.31 7.09
CA ARG A 17 -25.69 -3.17 8.25
C ARG A 17 -24.27 -3.73 8.20
N LYS A 18 -23.82 -4.23 7.04
CA LYS A 18 -22.45 -4.71 6.84
C LYS A 18 -21.42 -3.59 7.06
N LEU A 19 -21.67 -2.40 6.51
CA LEU A 19 -20.82 -1.22 6.68
C LEU A 19 -20.76 -0.75 8.13
N LYS A 20 -21.88 -0.78 8.85
CA LYS A 20 -21.89 -0.48 10.29
C LYS A 20 -20.98 -1.43 11.06
N LEU A 21 -21.08 -2.73 10.81
CA LEU A 21 -20.22 -3.73 11.44
C LEU A 21 -18.74 -3.50 11.12
N LEU A 22 -18.40 -3.30 9.83
CA LEU A 22 -17.03 -3.00 9.40
C LEU A 22 -16.50 -1.73 10.09
N ASN A 23 -17.32 -0.70 10.19
CA ASN A 23 -16.96 0.56 10.83
C ASN A 23 -16.71 0.41 12.34
N GLU A 24 -17.55 -0.35 13.03
CA GLU A 24 -17.44 -0.56 14.48
C GLU A 24 -16.33 -1.52 14.89
N THR A 25 -15.85 -2.36 13.96
CA THR A 25 -14.85 -3.41 14.23
C THR A 25 -13.49 -3.15 13.60
N ILE A 26 -13.44 -2.97 12.27
CA ILE A 26 -12.18 -2.92 11.51
C ILE A 26 -11.78 -1.49 11.18
N TRP A 27 -12.72 -0.61 10.80
CA TRP A 27 -12.42 0.74 10.31
C TRP A 27 -12.29 1.81 11.38
N GLU A 28 -12.09 1.42 12.65
CA GLU A 28 -11.79 2.34 13.76
C GLU A 28 -12.81 3.49 13.91
N LYS A 29 -14.07 3.22 13.57
CA LYS A 29 -15.16 4.21 13.57
C LYS A 29 -14.96 5.40 12.61
N LYS A 30 -14.07 5.31 11.61
CA LYS A 30 -13.74 6.39 10.64
C LYS A 30 -14.81 6.66 9.57
N VAL A 31 -15.77 5.77 9.39
CA VAL A 31 -16.79 5.77 8.32
C VAL A 31 -18.19 5.62 8.91
N ASN A 32 -18.67 6.71 9.52
CA ASN A 32 -20.05 6.77 10.00
C ASN A 32 -21.06 6.95 8.85
N LYS A 33 -22.35 6.85 9.16
CA LYS A 33 -23.43 6.99 8.17
C LYS A 33 -23.37 8.31 7.40
N ASN A 34 -23.14 9.44 8.08
CA ASN A 34 -23.07 10.75 7.41
C ASN A 34 -21.94 10.79 6.38
N LYS A 35 -20.79 10.16 6.68
CA LYS A 35 -19.67 10.07 5.75
C LYS A 35 -19.99 9.17 4.57
N ILE A 36 -20.69 8.05 4.78
CA ILE A 36 -21.18 7.18 3.70
C ILE A 36 -22.15 7.96 2.82
N ASP A 37 -23.13 8.66 3.41
CA ASP A 37 -24.14 9.40 2.67
C ASP A 37 -23.53 10.56 1.88
N GLY A 38 -22.52 11.24 2.42
CA GLY A 38 -21.71 12.24 1.71
C GLY A 38 -20.88 11.63 0.57
N TRP A 39 -20.23 10.48 0.78
CA TRP A 39 -19.55 9.79 -0.32
C TRP A 39 -20.54 9.33 -1.40
N LEU A 40 -21.74 8.87 -1.02
CA LEU A 40 -22.77 8.48 -1.96
C LEU A 40 -23.37 9.65 -2.73
N SER A 41 -23.30 10.89 -2.24
CA SER A 41 -23.79 12.05 -2.98
C SER A 41 -22.96 12.38 -4.22
N ASN A 42 -21.77 11.79 -4.36
CA ASN A 42 -20.98 11.90 -5.60
C ASN A 42 -21.58 11.11 -6.78
N PHE A 43 -22.43 10.12 -6.52
CA PHE A 43 -22.94 9.17 -7.51
C PHE A 43 -24.39 9.44 -7.89
N LYS A 44 -24.76 9.08 -9.12
CA LYS A 44 -26.16 9.13 -9.58
C LYS A 44 -27.03 8.17 -8.77
N GLU A 45 -28.32 8.46 -8.62
CA GLU A 45 -29.24 7.65 -7.79
C GLU A 45 -29.25 6.17 -8.16
N GLU A 46 -29.16 5.88 -9.46
CA GLU A 46 -29.09 4.54 -10.00
C GLU A 46 -27.80 3.81 -9.62
N GLU A 47 -26.67 4.48 -9.39
CA GLU A 47 -25.34 3.88 -9.10
C GLU A 47 -25.12 3.61 -7.61
N LYS A 48 -25.89 4.26 -6.72
CA LYS A 48 -25.64 4.22 -5.26
C LYS A 48 -25.69 2.82 -4.66
N GLN A 49 -26.49 1.90 -5.22
CA GLN A 49 -26.54 0.53 -4.70
C GLN A 49 -25.24 -0.22 -4.97
N GLU A 50 -24.72 -0.09 -6.19
CA GLU A 50 -23.48 -0.70 -6.63
C GLU A 50 -22.26 -0.06 -5.95
N ALA A 51 -22.26 1.26 -5.74
CA ALA A 51 -21.25 1.95 -4.96
C ALA A 51 -21.24 1.47 -3.49
N LEU A 52 -22.41 1.32 -2.86
CA LEU A 52 -22.53 0.74 -1.52
C LEU A 52 -21.97 -0.68 -1.46
N TYR A 53 -22.33 -1.53 -2.44
CA TYR A 53 -21.81 -2.88 -2.53
C TYR A 53 -20.29 -2.89 -2.58
N LEU A 54 -19.70 -2.06 -3.46
CA LEU A 54 -18.25 -1.95 -3.64
C LEU A 54 -17.54 -1.50 -2.36
N LEU A 55 -18.11 -0.52 -1.65
CA LEU A 55 -17.60 -0.09 -0.34
C LEU A 55 -17.59 -1.24 0.68
N THR A 56 -18.55 -2.17 0.62
CA THR A 56 -18.55 -3.34 1.51
C THR A 56 -17.42 -4.34 1.22
N GLN A 57 -16.70 -4.19 0.09
CA GLN A 57 -15.56 -5.03 -0.28
C GLN A 57 -14.21 -4.36 0.06
N PHE A 58 -14.23 -3.15 0.61
CA PHE A 58 -13.02 -2.40 0.91
C PHE A 58 -12.24 -3.02 2.09
N ILE A 59 -10.98 -3.36 1.86
CA ILE A 59 -10.05 -3.90 2.85
C ILE A 59 -9.35 -2.74 3.55
N TYR A 60 -9.44 -2.70 4.87
CA TYR A 60 -8.82 -1.61 5.62
C TYR A 60 -7.88 -2.17 6.68
N PHE A 61 -6.62 -1.76 6.60
CA PHE A 61 -5.58 -2.10 7.56
C PHE A 61 -5.56 -1.02 8.65
N ASN A 62 -6.23 -1.32 9.76
CA ASN A 62 -6.19 -0.47 10.96
C ASN A 62 -4.80 -0.44 11.61
N GLU A 63 -4.62 0.45 12.58
CA GLU A 63 -3.34 0.65 13.27
C GLU A 63 -2.79 -0.69 13.79
N PHE A 64 -3.61 -1.43 14.54
CA PHE A 64 -3.24 -2.76 15.07
C PHE A 64 -2.78 -3.75 13.97
N SER A 65 -3.46 -3.78 12.83
CA SER A 65 -3.09 -4.66 11.71
C SER A 65 -1.73 -4.26 11.14
N VAL A 66 -1.48 -2.96 10.95
CA VAL A 66 -0.17 -2.46 10.49
C VAL A 66 0.94 -2.81 11.49
N GLU A 67 0.69 -2.66 12.79
CA GLU A 67 1.65 -3.05 13.83
C GLU A 67 2.03 -4.54 13.74
N LYS A 68 1.03 -5.42 13.53
CA LYS A 68 1.27 -6.86 13.38
C LYS A 68 1.99 -7.22 12.09
N LEU A 69 1.74 -6.51 11.00
CA LEU A 69 2.50 -6.67 9.77
C LEU A 69 3.96 -6.23 9.94
N LEU A 70 4.23 -5.15 10.68
CA LEU A 70 5.60 -4.69 10.97
C LEU A 70 6.35 -5.64 11.91
N GLU A 71 5.66 -6.21 12.91
CA GLU A 71 6.21 -7.27 13.77
C GLU A 71 6.60 -8.50 12.95
N ALA A 72 5.71 -8.96 12.07
CA ALA A 72 5.96 -10.10 11.19
C ALA A 72 7.07 -9.80 10.16
N LEU A 73 7.10 -8.61 9.56
CA LEU A 73 8.15 -8.19 8.62
C LEU A 73 9.54 -8.27 9.26
N TYR A 74 9.67 -7.76 10.49
CA TYR A 74 10.93 -7.87 11.21
C TYR A 74 11.26 -9.32 11.60
N ARG A 75 10.32 -10.02 12.24
CA ARG A 75 10.56 -11.34 12.82
C ARG A 75 10.74 -12.40 11.75
N ASP A 76 9.78 -12.50 10.84
CA ASP A 76 9.62 -13.64 9.93
C ASP A 76 10.49 -13.48 8.67
N ILE A 77 10.58 -12.27 8.12
CA ILE A 77 11.36 -12.02 6.91
C ILE A 77 12.82 -11.69 7.26
N PHE A 78 13.06 -10.68 8.10
CA PHE A 78 14.42 -10.21 8.36
C PHE A 78 15.18 -11.10 9.37
N LYS A 79 14.67 -11.21 10.60
CA LYS A 79 15.36 -11.90 11.71
C LYS A 79 15.51 -13.40 11.44
N TYR A 80 14.45 -14.10 11.07
CA TYR A 80 14.53 -15.55 10.86
C TYR A 80 15.36 -15.96 9.66
N LYS A 81 15.44 -15.13 8.61
CA LYS A 81 16.36 -15.40 7.50
C LYS A 81 17.82 -15.31 7.94
N ILE A 82 18.20 -14.27 8.69
CA ILE A 82 19.55 -14.17 9.27
C ILE A 82 19.84 -15.35 10.21
N ILE A 83 18.87 -15.72 11.07
CA ILE A 83 19.03 -16.88 11.95
C ILE A 83 19.20 -18.18 11.14
N ALA A 84 18.44 -18.38 10.07
CA ALA A 84 18.58 -19.54 9.21
C ALA A 84 19.98 -19.63 8.57
N ASP A 85 20.55 -18.50 8.15
CA ASP A 85 21.92 -18.42 7.63
C ASP A 85 22.96 -18.75 8.70
N ILE A 86 22.81 -18.18 9.91
CA ILE A 86 23.68 -18.49 11.05
C ILE A 86 23.65 -19.99 11.36
N ARG A 87 22.46 -20.59 11.39
CA ARG A 87 22.30 -22.03 11.66
C ARG A 87 23.02 -22.86 10.59
N ARG A 88 22.79 -22.58 9.31
CA ARG A 88 23.43 -23.32 8.20
C ARG A 88 24.96 -23.21 8.22
N ASN A 89 25.48 -22.05 8.60
CA ASN A 89 26.94 -21.81 8.71
C ASN A 89 27.58 -22.39 9.98
N ASN A 90 26.79 -22.95 10.89
CA ASN A 90 27.24 -23.55 12.15
C ASN A 90 26.62 -24.96 12.30
N ASP A 91 26.80 -25.81 11.29
CA ASP A 91 26.39 -27.22 11.27
C ASP A 91 24.90 -27.45 11.59
N ASN A 92 24.04 -26.57 11.10
CA ASN A 92 22.59 -26.58 11.35
C ASN A 92 22.21 -26.53 12.84
N THR A 93 23.05 -25.92 13.68
CA THR A 93 22.83 -25.81 15.12
C THR A 93 21.46 -25.24 15.48
N THR A 94 20.96 -25.63 16.65
CA THR A 94 19.79 -25.03 17.31
C THR A 94 20.15 -24.40 18.65
N ASP A 95 21.44 -24.35 19.01
CA ASP A 95 21.89 -23.81 20.28
C ASP A 95 21.79 -22.27 20.28
N ALA A 96 20.88 -21.75 21.11
CA ALA A 96 20.68 -20.32 21.29
C ALA A 96 21.96 -19.59 21.75
N LYS A 97 22.86 -20.28 22.48
CA LYS A 97 24.13 -19.69 22.93
C LYS A 97 25.09 -19.42 21.77
N ILE A 98 24.94 -20.14 20.66
CA ILE A 98 25.67 -19.88 19.41
C ILE A 98 24.90 -18.86 18.57
N ILE A 99 23.60 -19.06 18.39
CA ILE A 99 22.78 -18.27 17.46
C ILE A 99 22.68 -16.80 17.91
N GLU A 100 22.38 -16.54 19.18
CA GLU A 100 22.07 -15.18 19.62
C GLU A 100 23.25 -14.20 19.56
N PRO A 101 24.47 -14.56 19.97
CA PRO A 101 25.63 -13.68 19.79
C PRO A 101 25.89 -13.31 18.32
N HIS A 102 25.81 -14.28 17.42
CA HIS A 102 25.97 -14.05 15.97
C HIS A 102 24.86 -13.18 15.42
N TYR A 103 23.61 -13.42 15.82
CA TYR A 103 22.47 -12.61 15.41
C TYR A 103 22.61 -11.16 15.89
N ARG A 104 22.98 -10.95 17.17
CA ARG A 104 23.22 -9.62 17.72
C ARG A 104 24.32 -8.87 16.98
N GLN A 105 25.38 -9.57 16.57
CA GLN A 105 26.45 -8.98 15.76
C GLN A 105 25.94 -8.55 14.38
N GLN A 106 25.19 -9.40 13.69
CA GLN A 106 24.58 -9.06 12.39
C GLN A 106 23.59 -7.89 12.51
N LEU A 107 22.78 -7.86 13.57
CA LEU A 107 21.84 -6.78 13.83
C LEU A 107 22.56 -5.44 14.05
N LYS A 108 23.66 -5.41 14.83
CA LYS A 108 24.50 -4.20 14.99
C LYS A 108 25.08 -3.69 13.67
N GLN A 109 25.34 -4.60 12.74
CA GLN A 109 25.84 -4.31 11.39
C GLN A 109 24.70 -4.13 10.37
N SER A 110 23.48 -3.83 10.83
CA SER A 110 22.33 -3.58 9.97
C SER A 110 21.84 -2.14 10.14
N ARG A 111 21.31 -1.56 9.06
CA ARG A 111 20.67 -0.24 9.06
C ARG A 111 19.31 -0.31 8.37
N PHE A 112 18.26 0.07 9.07
CA PHE A 112 16.94 0.28 8.52
C PHE A 112 16.86 1.70 7.98
N VAL A 113 16.49 1.84 6.70
CA VAL A 113 16.56 3.10 5.96
C VAL A 113 15.16 3.47 5.47
N SER A 114 14.74 4.69 5.78
CA SER A 114 13.48 5.24 5.23
C SER A 114 13.64 5.57 3.75
N LEU A 115 12.68 5.14 2.92
CA LEU A 115 12.61 5.53 1.51
C LEU A 115 12.01 6.94 1.38
N GLY A 116 12.71 7.82 0.69
CA GLY A 116 12.25 9.19 0.42
C GLY A 116 12.37 10.13 1.62
N ASN A 117 11.50 11.14 1.66
CA ASN A 117 11.58 12.21 2.67
C ASN A 117 11.16 11.74 4.07
N PRO A 118 11.68 12.35 5.15
CA PRO A 118 11.29 12.02 6.53
C PRO A 118 9.79 12.19 6.85
N SER A 119 9.04 12.93 6.00
CA SER A 119 7.60 13.14 6.12
C SER A 119 6.75 12.06 5.43
N GLU A 120 7.38 11.06 4.79
CA GLU A 120 6.71 10.02 4.04
C GLU A 120 6.23 8.86 4.92
N SER A 121 5.38 7.99 4.35
CA SER A 121 4.85 6.80 5.05
C SER A 121 5.96 5.91 5.62
N SER A 122 7.05 5.71 4.85
CA SER A 122 8.19 4.86 5.23
C SER A 122 8.82 5.26 6.58
N ALA A 123 9.03 6.56 6.82
CA ALA A 123 9.62 7.07 8.06
C ALA A 123 8.71 6.84 9.28
N THR A 124 7.38 6.97 9.08
CA THR A 124 6.39 6.66 10.12
C THR A 124 6.42 5.18 10.47
N LEU A 125 6.46 4.30 9.47
CA LEU A 125 6.59 2.84 9.67
C LEU A 125 7.86 2.48 10.43
N MET A 126 8.99 3.17 10.18
CA MET A 126 10.24 2.95 10.92
C MET A 126 10.12 3.29 12.39
N GLY A 127 9.46 4.41 12.72
CA GLY A 127 9.17 4.77 14.10
C GLY A 127 8.33 3.73 14.83
N LEU A 128 7.31 3.18 14.18
CA LEU A 128 6.45 2.12 14.70
C LEU A 128 7.20 0.80 14.86
N MET A 129 7.84 0.32 13.80
CA MET A 129 8.58 -0.93 13.76
C MET A 129 9.63 -1.00 14.87
N ARG A 130 10.36 0.09 15.09
CA ARG A 130 11.34 0.19 16.16
C ARG A 130 10.73 -0.06 17.54
N LYS A 131 9.61 0.62 17.84
CA LYS A 131 8.93 0.52 19.13
C LYS A 131 8.39 -0.89 19.35
N ILE A 132 7.66 -1.43 18.37
CA ILE A 132 6.99 -2.74 18.45
C ILE A 132 8.01 -3.87 18.65
N ASN A 133 9.16 -3.79 17.97
CA ASN A 133 10.19 -4.82 18.02
C ASN A 133 11.28 -4.55 19.07
N SER A 134 11.14 -3.51 19.92
CA SER A 134 12.12 -3.12 20.93
C SER A 134 13.54 -2.92 20.37
N LEU A 135 13.64 -2.28 19.20
CA LEU A 135 14.90 -2.10 18.50
C LEU A 135 15.65 -0.83 18.94
N PRO A 136 16.99 -0.90 19.05
CA PRO A 136 17.81 0.28 19.30
C PRO A 136 17.64 1.37 18.23
N ASN A 137 17.67 2.64 18.66
CA ASN A 137 17.48 3.80 17.77
C ASN A 137 18.57 3.94 16.70
N ASP A 138 19.81 3.55 17.02
CA ASP A 138 20.99 3.66 16.16
C ASP A 138 20.94 2.73 14.93
N LEU A 139 20.00 1.78 14.91
CA LEU A 139 19.74 0.95 13.74
C LEU A 139 18.98 1.69 12.64
N PHE A 140 18.31 2.81 12.94
CA PHE A 140 17.44 3.53 12.01
C PHE A 140 18.11 4.81 11.54
N ILE A 141 18.29 4.95 10.22
CA ILE A 141 18.94 6.10 9.60
C ILE A 141 18.14 6.61 8.41
N SER A 142 18.35 7.88 8.08
CA SER A 142 17.94 8.46 6.81
C SER A 142 19.04 8.26 5.76
N GLU A 143 18.69 8.34 4.48
CA GLU A 143 19.62 8.07 3.37
C GLU A 143 20.83 9.02 3.32
N ASP A 144 20.66 10.28 3.74
CA ASP A 144 21.75 11.27 3.82
C ASP A 144 22.87 10.85 4.77
N LYS A 145 22.55 9.98 5.76
CA LYS A 145 23.52 9.44 6.72
C LYS A 145 24.27 8.22 6.22
N ILE A 146 23.99 7.74 5.00
CA ILE A 146 24.75 6.64 4.39
C ILE A 146 26.09 7.18 3.90
N ALA A 147 27.12 6.96 4.72
CA ALA A 147 28.48 7.42 4.51
C ALA A 147 29.49 6.45 5.16
N PRO A 148 30.77 6.43 4.73
CA PRO A 148 31.80 5.50 5.23
C PRO A 148 31.97 5.43 6.75
N GLU A 149 31.65 6.52 7.45
CA GLU A 149 31.75 6.67 8.91
C GLU A 149 30.86 5.70 9.69
N LEU A 150 29.87 5.08 9.02
CA LEU A 150 29.07 4.00 9.59
C LEU A 150 29.88 2.74 9.91
N GLY A 151 31.10 2.62 9.37
CA GLY A 151 31.97 1.46 9.57
C GLY A 151 31.43 0.22 8.86
N LYS A 152 31.64 -0.97 9.43
CA LYS A 152 31.20 -2.23 8.80
C LYS A 152 29.67 -2.39 8.91
N ILE A 153 29.00 -2.31 7.76
CA ILE A 153 27.58 -2.61 7.59
C ILE A 153 27.43 -3.81 6.66
N ASN A 154 26.65 -4.81 7.09
CA ASN A 154 26.34 -5.99 6.30
C ASN A 154 24.94 -5.92 5.67
N ASN A 155 24.01 -5.15 6.25
CA ASN A 155 22.64 -5.07 5.74
C ASN A 155 22.13 -3.62 5.71
N PHE A 156 21.60 -3.19 4.56
CA PHE A 156 20.71 -2.04 4.45
C PHE A 156 19.29 -2.56 4.19
N VAL A 157 18.32 -2.12 4.99
CA VAL A 157 16.95 -2.63 4.95
C VAL A 157 15.98 -1.49 4.71
N PHE A 158 15.40 -1.47 3.51
CA PHE A 158 14.35 -0.55 3.10
C PHE A 158 12.99 -1.17 3.35
N ILE A 159 12.05 -0.36 3.82
CA ILE A 159 10.70 -0.83 4.19
C ILE A 159 9.64 0.08 3.58
N ASP A 160 8.59 -0.55 3.06
CA ASP A 160 7.46 0.11 2.40
C ASP A 160 6.11 -0.46 2.87
N ASP A 161 5.01 0.30 2.74
CA ASP A 161 3.67 -0.21 3.09
C ASP A 161 3.09 -1.08 1.96
N LEU A 162 2.99 -0.53 0.75
CA LEU A 162 2.42 -1.18 -0.42
C LEU A 162 3.27 -0.99 -1.67
N CYS A 163 3.70 -2.09 -2.26
CA CYS A 163 4.20 -2.09 -3.64
C CYS A 163 3.09 -2.47 -4.63
N GLY A 164 2.58 -1.47 -5.36
CA GLY A 164 1.70 -1.65 -6.51
C GLY A 164 2.44 -2.18 -7.75
N SER A 165 3.01 -1.26 -8.54
CA SER A 165 3.71 -1.56 -9.80
C SER A 165 5.22 -1.72 -9.67
N GLY A 166 5.80 -1.38 -8.51
CA GLY A 166 7.23 -1.42 -8.25
C GLY A 166 8.06 -0.29 -8.87
N SER A 167 7.45 0.66 -9.59
CA SER A 167 8.19 1.73 -10.28
C SER A 167 9.08 2.54 -9.33
N GLN A 168 8.56 2.98 -8.18
CA GLN A 168 9.35 3.79 -7.23
C GLN A 168 10.59 3.05 -6.72
N ALA A 169 10.50 1.74 -6.48
CA ALA A 169 11.62 0.93 -6.03
C ALA A 169 12.68 0.74 -7.13
N ILE A 170 12.25 0.61 -8.39
CA ILE A 170 13.14 0.50 -9.55
C ILE A 170 13.85 1.84 -9.82
N ASP A 171 13.11 2.95 -9.71
CA ASP A 171 13.68 4.30 -9.82
C ASP A 171 14.70 4.53 -8.70
N TYR A 172 14.37 4.14 -7.46
CA TYR A 172 15.29 4.19 -6.33
C TYR A 172 16.54 3.32 -6.56
N SER A 173 16.32 2.12 -7.08
CA SER A 173 17.41 1.20 -7.42
C SER A 173 18.39 1.80 -8.41
N THR A 174 17.88 2.50 -9.41
CA THR A 174 18.71 3.08 -10.48
C THR A 174 19.48 4.30 -9.99
N ASN A 175 18.85 5.14 -9.15
CA ASN A 175 19.39 6.44 -8.79
C ASN A 175 20.18 6.45 -7.47
N SER A 176 19.79 5.65 -6.48
CA SER A 176 20.33 5.72 -5.11
C SER A 176 21.22 4.54 -4.74
N LEU A 177 20.88 3.31 -5.14
CA LEU A 177 21.65 2.12 -4.73
C LEU A 177 23.11 2.09 -5.24
N PRO A 178 23.48 2.64 -6.42
CA PRO A 178 24.88 2.67 -6.85
C PRO A 178 25.81 3.37 -5.83
N LYS A 179 25.30 4.38 -5.12
CA LYS A 179 26.05 5.03 -4.02
C LYS A 179 26.30 4.04 -2.89
N ILE A 180 25.28 3.30 -2.45
CA ILE A 180 25.39 2.32 -1.36
C ILE A 180 26.36 1.21 -1.75
N ARG A 181 26.22 0.64 -2.95
CA ARG A 181 27.11 -0.40 -3.48
C ARG A 181 28.57 0.04 -3.54
N ARG A 182 28.84 1.28 -3.94
CA ARG A 182 30.20 1.83 -3.96
C ARG A 182 30.79 1.98 -2.55
N LEU A 183 30.00 2.43 -1.59
CA LEU A 183 30.46 2.67 -0.21
C LEU A 183 30.56 1.38 0.61
N PHE A 184 29.69 0.41 0.33
CA PHE A 184 29.53 -0.85 1.06
C PHE A 184 29.35 -2.03 0.09
N PRO A 185 30.40 -2.44 -0.63
CA PRO A 185 30.30 -3.43 -1.72
C PRO A 185 29.83 -4.81 -1.25
N ASP A 186 30.13 -5.18 -0.01
CA ASP A 186 29.75 -6.48 0.56
C ASP A 186 28.39 -6.47 1.27
N ALA A 187 27.76 -5.29 1.43
CA ALA A 187 26.50 -5.17 2.14
C ALA A 187 25.35 -5.72 1.29
N LYS A 188 24.45 -6.47 1.93
CA LYS A 188 23.18 -6.89 1.37
C LYS A 188 22.16 -5.78 1.48
N ILE A 189 21.41 -5.55 0.40
CA ILE A 189 20.36 -4.55 0.36
C ILE A 189 19.01 -5.25 0.25
N TRP A 190 18.14 -4.98 1.22
CA TRP A 190 16.83 -5.59 1.39
C TRP A 190 15.76 -4.56 1.07
N TYR A 191 14.72 -4.95 0.37
CA TYR A 191 13.51 -4.16 0.13
C TYR A 191 12.29 -4.97 0.57
N LEU A 192 11.72 -4.60 1.71
CA LEU A 192 10.69 -5.37 2.40
C LEU A 192 9.38 -4.58 2.47
N MET A 193 8.28 -5.17 2.00
CA MET A 193 6.97 -4.51 2.01
C MET A 193 6.00 -5.18 2.97
N LEU A 194 5.07 -4.41 3.55
CA LEU A 194 3.94 -5.04 4.26
C LEU A 194 3.06 -5.80 3.26
N ILE A 195 2.76 -5.16 2.13
CA ILE A 195 1.91 -5.71 1.07
C ILE A 195 2.54 -5.44 -0.29
N ALA A 196 2.44 -6.38 -1.21
CA ALA A 196 2.85 -6.17 -2.60
C ALA A 196 1.91 -6.87 -3.57
N THR A 197 1.71 -6.33 -4.76
CA THR A 197 1.15 -7.16 -5.84
C THR A 197 2.20 -8.17 -6.30
N LYS A 198 1.76 -9.36 -6.74
CA LYS A 198 2.67 -10.37 -7.29
C LYS A 198 3.49 -9.83 -8.47
N GLU A 199 2.82 -9.10 -9.36
CA GLU A 199 3.44 -8.47 -10.53
C GLU A 199 4.49 -7.42 -10.13
N GLY A 200 4.16 -6.53 -9.20
CA GLY A 200 5.06 -5.49 -8.71
C GLY A 200 6.29 -6.07 -8.01
N LYS A 201 6.10 -7.04 -7.11
CA LYS A 201 7.20 -7.74 -6.43
C LYS A 201 8.13 -8.43 -7.42
N HIS A 202 7.59 -9.21 -8.35
CA HIS A 202 8.38 -9.88 -9.40
C HIS A 202 9.13 -8.87 -10.28
N ARG A 203 8.50 -7.74 -10.62
CA ARG A 203 9.14 -6.70 -11.42
C ARG A 203 10.35 -6.10 -10.71
N ILE A 204 10.24 -5.81 -9.40
CA ILE A 204 11.39 -5.33 -8.61
C ILE A 204 12.50 -6.40 -8.58
N GLN A 205 12.17 -7.65 -8.28
CA GLN A 205 13.14 -8.76 -8.24
C GLN A 205 13.93 -8.92 -9.55
N ASN A 206 13.32 -8.60 -10.69
CA ASN A 206 13.96 -8.75 -12.01
C ASN A 206 14.66 -7.49 -12.51
N MET A 207 14.24 -6.30 -12.08
CA MET A 207 14.70 -5.02 -12.65
C MET A 207 15.52 -4.16 -11.69
N ALA A 208 15.48 -4.44 -10.39
CA ALA A 208 16.18 -3.66 -9.37
C ALA A 208 17.36 -4.44 -8.77
N ASP A 209 18.39 -3.70 -8.34
CA ASP A 209 19.62 -4.20 -7.72
C ASP A 209 19.45 -4.38 -6.19
N PHE A 210 18.36 -5.01 -5.77
CA PHE A 210 18.15 -5.44 -4.38
C PHE A 210 18.57 -6.90 -4.24
N ASP A 211 19.30 -7.25 -3.17
CA ASP A 211 19.67 -8.64 -2.90
C ASP A 211 18.46 -9.48 -2.42
N TYR A 212 17.55 -8.84 -1.68
CA TYR A 212 16.36 -9.48 -1.14
C TYR A 212 15.14 -8.58 -1.30
N VAL A 213 14.09 -9.12 -1.91
CA VAL A 213 12.81 -8.44 -2.12
C VAL A 213 11.69 -9.34 -1.66
N ASP A 214 10.93 -8.92 -0.65
CA ASP A 214 9.86 -9.75 -0.09
C ASP A 214 8.71 -8.92 0.51
N SER A 215 7.57 -9.57 0.75
CA SER A 215 6.42 -8.96 1.43
C SER A 215 5.70 -9.92 2.35
N ILE A 216 5.00 -9.38 3.36
CA ILE A 216 4.17 -10.21 4.26
C ILE A 216 2.91 -10.71 3.57
N HIS A 217 2.28 -9.85 2.77
CA HIS A 217 1.15 -10.23 1.93
C HIS A 217 1.42 -9.99 0.46
N GLU A 218 0.98 -10.95 -0.36
CA GLU A 218 0.99 -10.85 -1.81
C GLU A 218 -0.43 -10.78 -2.37
N LEU A 219 -0.70 -9.74 -3.14
CA LEU A 219 -1.94 -9.54 -3.85
C LEU A 219 -1.79 -10.10 -5.26
N ASP A 220 -2.46 -11.22 -5.52
CA ASP A 220 -2.60 -11.73 -6.88
C ASP A 220 -3.66 -10.95 -7.68
N ASN A 221 -3.81 -11.37 -8.93
CA ASN A 221 -4.69 -10.73 -9.89
C ASN A 221 -6.19 -10.78 -9.51
N SER A 222 -6.61 -11.62 -8.58
CA SER A 222 -7.99 -11.63 -8.10
C SER A 222 -8.32 -10.45 -7.16
N TYR A 223 -7.31 -9.73 -6.65
CA TYR A 223 -7.52 -8.49 -5.87
C TYR A 223 -7.81 -7.27 -6.75
N LYS A 224 -7.54 -7.34 -8.05
CA LYS A 224 -7.92 -6.28 -9.00
C LYS A 224 -9.43 -6.33 -9.20
N CYS A 225 -10.10 -5.20 -8.99
CA CYS A 225 -11.56 -5.11 -9.01
C CYS A 225 -12.16 -5.60 -10.33
N PHE A 226 -11.61 -5.23 -11.48
CA PHE A 226 -12.18 -5.51 -12.80
C PHE A 226 -11.38 -6.53 -13.62
N ASN A 227 -10.54 -7.31 -12.95
CA ASN A 227 -9.86 -8.43 -13.60
C ASN A 227 -10.76 -9.66 -13.68
N GLU A 228 -10.48 -10.53 -14.63
CA GLU A 228 -11.12 -11.83 -14.71
C GLU A 228 -10.80 -12.63 -13.42
N GLY A 229 -11.82 -13.25 -12.81
CA GLY A 229 -11.67 -13.94 -11.54
C GLY A 229 -11.56 -13.03 -10.31
N SER A 230 -11.98 -11.75 -10.41
CA SER A 230 -11.98 -10.84 -9.25
C SER A 230 -12.77 -11.40 -8.07
N ARG A 231 -12.14 -11.43 -6.90
CA ARG A 231 -12.77 -11.88 -5.64
C ARG A 231 -13.85 -10.92 -5.15
N VAL A 232 -13.81 -9.67 -5.61
CA VAL A 232 -14.76 -8.61 -5.26
C VAL A 232 -16.19 -9.05 -5.58
N PHE A 233 -16.37 -9.80 -6.68
CA PHE A 233 -17.68 -10.14 -7.23
C PHE A 233 -18.10 -11.60 -7.03
N THR A 234 -17.29 -12.45 -6.37
CA THR A 234 -17.58 -13.88 -6.20
C THR A 234 -18.92 -14.15 -5.50
N ASN A 235 -19.24 -13.34 -4.48
CA ASN A 235 -20.47 -13.47 -3.69
C ASN A 235 -21.38 -12.24 -3.86
N LYS A 236 -21.44 -11.68 -5.07
CA LYS A 236 -22.31 -10.54 -5.36
C LYS A 236 -23.78 -10.93 -5.28
N ASP A 237 -24.63 -9.99 -4.87
CA ASP A 237 -26.08 -10.15 -5.03
C ASP A 237 -26.44 -10.18 -6.53
N GLU A 238 -27.50 -10.89 -6.90
CA GLU A 238 -27.91 -11.09 -8.31
C GLU A 238 -28.08 -9.77 -9.07
N ASP A 239 -28.57 -8.75 -8.38
CA ASP A 239 -28.88 -7.42 -8.90
C ASP A 239 -27.68 -6.47 -8.97
N ILE A 240 -26.48 -6.93 -8.61
CA ILE A 240 -25.23 -6.17 -8.81
C ILE A 240 -24.74 -6.32 -10.25
N ASP A 241 -24.68 -5.19 -10.96
CA ASP A 241 -24.17 -5.07 -12.31
C ASP A 241 -22.68 -4.66 -12.30
N ILE A 242 -21.82 -5.59 -12.70
CA ILE A 242 -20.36 -5.40 -12.73
C ILE A 242 -19.95 -4.39 -13.82
N LEU A 243 -20.61 -4.42 -14.99
CA LEU A 243 -20.29 -3.51 -16.08
C LEU A 243 -20.63 -2.08 -15.70
N LYS A 244 -21.78 -1.89 -15.04
CA LYS A 244 -22.15 -0.59 -14.50
C LYS A 244 -21.13 -0.06 -13.49
N ILE A 245 -20.66 -0.91 -12.56
CA ILE A 245 -19.58 -0.55 -11.62
C ILE A 245 -18.33 -0.10 -12.38
N LYS A 246 -17.88 -0.90 -13.33
CA LYS A 246 -16.69 -0.62 -14.12
C LYS A 246 -16.82 0.71 -14.89
N ASN A 247 -17.99 0.98 -15.44
CA ASN A 247 -18.26 2.19 -16.21
C ASN A 247 -18.21 3.44 -15.33
N PHE A 248 -19.00 3.52 -14.25
CA PHE A 248 -19.00 4.72 -13.41
C PHE A 248 -17.67 4.91 -12.68
N CYS A 249 -17.01 3.83 -12.24
CA CYS A 249 -15.69 3.94 -11.63
C CYS A 249 -14.66 4.50 -12.62
N GLY A 250 -14.77 4.14 -13.90
CA GLY A 250 -13.87 4.61 -14.95
C GLY A 250 -14.14 6.06 -15.32
N GLU A 251 -15.42 6.43 -15.48
CA GLU A 251 -15.84 7.81 -15.78
C GLU A 251 -15.42 8.77 -14.67
N TYR A 252 -15.82 8.50 -13.42
CA TYR A 252 -15.43 9.34 -12.28
C TYR A 252 -13.93 9.30 -12.05
N GLY A 253 -13.32 8.12 -12.08
CA GLY A 253 -11.89 7.96 -11.87
C GLY A 253 -11.05 8.77 -12.88
N LYS A 254 -11.43 8.75 -14.17
CA LYS A 254 -10.75 9.53 -15.21
C LYS A 254 -10.80 11.02 -14.90
N ASN A 255 -11.99 11.56 -14.61
CA ASN A 255 -12.16 12.98 -14.29
C ASN A 255 -11.37 13.40 -13.04
N LEU A 256 -11.35 12.55 -12.01
CA LEU A 256 -10.57 12.80 -10.79
C LEU A 256 -9.06 12.78 -11.09
N MET A 257 -8.57 11.85 -11.90
CA MET A 257 -7.15 11.81 -12.29
C MET A 257 -6.76 13.00 -13.16
N GLU A 258 -7.62 13.42 -14.08
CA GLU A 258 -7.38 14.60 -14.91
C GLU A 258 -7.17 15.86 -14.07
N SER A 259 -8.03 16.07 -13.07
CA SER A 259 -7.90 17.18 -12.14
C SER A 259 -6.59 17.11 -11.34
N LEU A 260 -6.19 15.93 -10.86
CA LEU A 260 -4.95 15.75 -10.11
C LEU A 260 -3.71 16.00 -10.99
N LEU A 261 -3.71 15.49 -12.21
CA LEU A 261 -2.60 15.61 -13.16
C LEU A 261 -2.38 17.06 -13.59
N LYS A 262 -3.44 17.77 -13.98
CA LYS A 262 -3.37 19.20 -14.33
C LYS A 262 -2.89 20.09 -13.18
N LYS A 263 -3.22 19.72 -11.94
CA LYS A 263 -2.73 20.42 -10.75
C LYS A 263 -1.24 20.20 -10.54
N ASN A 264 -0.76 18.96 -10.72
CA ASN A 264 0.65 18.62 -10.53
C ASN A 264 1.52 19.18 -11.65
N ASP A 265 1.01 19.21 -12.88
CA ASP A 265 1.66 19.84 -14.03
C ASP A 265 0.64 20.61 -14.87
N SER A 266 0.59 21.92 -14.65
CA SER A 266 -0.27 22.85 -15.39
C SER A 266 0.02 22.93 -16.89
N LYS A 267 1.16 22.38 -17.35
CA LYS A 267 1.61 22.40 -18.75
C LYS A 267 1.70 21.00 -19.36
N ILE A 268 1.14 19.99 -18.71
CA ILE A 268 1.11 18.61 -19.22
C ILE A 268 0.57 18.60 -20.65
N ASP A 269 1.25 17.85 -21.53
CA ASP A 269 0.81 17.70 -22.91
C ASP A 269 -0.58 17.03 -22.97
N PRO A 270 -1.52 17.51 -23.82
CA PRO A 270 -2.87 16.95 -23.86
C PRO A 270 -2.94 15.46 -24.19
N ILE A 271 -2.00 14.94 -24.99
CA ILE A 271 -1.95 13.52 -25.35
C ILE A 271 -1.45 12.72 -24.14
N GLU A 272 -0.37 13.18 -23.49
CA GLU A 272 0.16 12.55 -22.27
C GLU A 272 -0.88 12.54 -21.14
N LEU A 273 -1.63 13.62 -20.98
CA LEU A 273 -2.72 13.73 -20.02
C LEU A 273 -3.80 12.67 -20.28
N GLU A 274 -4.27 12.55 -21.52
CA GLU A 274 -5.32 11.60 -21.89
C GLU A 274 -4.86 10.15 -21.66
N GLU A 275 -3.64 9.81 -22.10
CA GLU A 275 -3.05 8.48 -21.88
C GLU A 275 -2.92 8.14 -20.40
N SER A 276 -2.45 9.10 -19.59
CA SER A 276 -2.30 8.94 -18.14
C SER A 276 -3.65 8.78 -17.45
N CYS A 277 -4.64 9.59 -17.82
CA CYS A 277 -6.01 9.51 -17.31
C CYS A 277 -6.64 8.14 -17.63
N GLU A 278 -6.48 7.64 -18.85
CA GLU A 278 -7.00 6.33 -19.24
C GLU A 278 -6.32 5.18 -18.49
N SER A 279 -5.00 5.28 -18.28
CA SER A 279 -4.22 4.30 -17.53
C SER A 279 -4.56 4.27 -16.04
N TRP A 280 -4.82 5.45 -15.44
CA TRP A 280 -4.93 5.60 -13.98
C TRP A 280 -6.36 5.77 -13.47
N LYS A 281 -7.39 5.77 -14.34
CA LYS A 281 -8.80 5.90 -13.92
C LYS A 281 -9.25 4.84 -12.91
N TYR A 282 -8.57 3.70 -12.84
CA TYR A 282 -8.81 2.66 -11.83
C TYR A 282 -7.68 2.55 -10.80
N GLY A 283 -6.95 3.63 -10.55
CA GLY A 283 -5.79 3.68 -9.66
C GLY A 283 -4.48 3.60 -10.41
N PHE A 284 -3.41 4.13 -9.81
CA PHE A 284 -2.08 4.27 -10.43
C PHE A 284 -1.61 2.97 -11.07
N ASN A 285 -1.19 3.06 -12.35
CA ASN A 285 -0.82 1.94 -13.22
C ASN A 285 -1.86 0.80 -13.22
N ASN A 286 -3.14 1.16 -13.31
CA ASN A 286 -4.27 0.24 -13.36
C ASN A 286 -4.30 -0.75 -12.17
N GLY A 287 -4.08 -0.22 -10.95
CA GLY A 287 -4.00 -1.03 -9.72
C GLY A 287 -5.33 -1.71 -9.35
N GLN A 288 -6.46 -1.03 -9.56
CA GLN A 288 -7.82 -1.51 -9.31
C GLN A 288 -8.06 -2.04 -7.89
N LEU A 289 -7.28 -1.59 -6.91
CA LEU A 289 -7.38 -2.10 -5.55
C LEU A 289 -8.57 -1.48 -4.82
N LEU A 290 -9.06 -2.19 -3.82
CA LEU A 290 -10.05 -1.72 -2.85
C LEU A 290 -9.46 -1.83 -1.45
N LEU A 291 -8.38 -1.10 -1.19
CA LEU A 291 -7.73 -1.15 0.12
C LEU A 291 -7.24 0.20 0.63
N GLY A 292 -7.06 0.32 1.94
CA GLY A 292 -6.49 1.50 2.57
C GLY A 292 -5.84 1.17 3.90
N PHE A 293 -4.94 2.04 4.36
CA PHE A 293 -4.28 1.92 5.66
C PHE A 293 -4.75 3.02 6.61
N HIS A 294 -4.48 2.82 7.89
CA HIS A 294 -4.77 3.82 8.92
C HIS A 294 -4.15 5.18 8.60
N HIS A 295 -2.89 5.19 8.15
CA HIS A 295 -2.12 6.40 7.89
C HIS A 295 -2.38 7.02 6.52
N ASN A 296 -2.71 6.23 5.50
CA ASN A 296 -2.98 6.74 4.15
C ASN A 296 -3.73 5.74 3.27
N THR A 297 -4.38 6.22 2.21
CA THR A 297 -4.95 5.36 1.16
C THR A 297 -3.99 5.33 -0.05
N PRO A 298 -3.54 4.15 -0.51
CA PRO A 298 -2.66 4.04 -1.68
C PRO A 298 -3.35 4.50 -2.96
N ASP A 299 -2.60 5.11 -3.88
CA ASP A 299 -3.11 5.55 -5.19
C ASP A 299 -3.38 4.41 -6.16
N ASN A 300 -2.90 3.19 -5.90
CA ASN A 300 -3.33 1.97 -6.60
C ASN A 300 -4.80 1.60 -6.32
N THR A 301 -5.42 2.22 -5.31
CA THR A 301 -6.84 2.06 -4.99
C THR A 301 -7.69 2.85 -5.97
N LEU A 302 -8.92 2.40 -6.26
CA LEU A 302 -9.84 3.16 -7.11
C LEU A 302 -9.99 4.63 -6.63
N PRO A 303 -9.76 5.64 -7.49
CA PRO A 303 -9.76 7.06 -7.11
C PRO A 303 -11.02 7.54 -6.39
N ILE A 304 -12.16 6.95 -6.74
CA ILE A 304 -13.47 7.27 -6.16
C ILE A 304 -13.51 7.12 -4.62
N PHE A 305 -12.61 6.34 -4.02
CA PHE A 305 -12.56 6.17 -2.56
C PHE A 305 -11.80 7.29 -1.84
N TRP A 306 -10.76 7.84 -2.47
CA TRP A 306 -9.72 8.56 -1.74
C TRP A 306 -9.42 9.98 -2.18
N TYR A 307 -9.84 10.35 -3.39
CA TYR A 307 -9.58 11.66 -3.94
C TYR A 307 -10.14 12.76 -3.02
N ASN A 308 -9.31 13.74 -2.64
CA ASN A 308 -9.64 14.76 -1.65
C ASN A 308 -8.98 16.13 -1.96
N GLU A 309 -8.79 16.46 -3.22
CA GLU A 309 -8.21 17.75 -3.59
C GLU A 309 -9.18 18.89 -3.25
N LYS A 310 -8.65 20.00 -2.73
CA LYS A 310 -9.44 21.13 -2.21
C LYS A 310 -10.34 21.80 -3.25
N GLU A 311 -9.99 21.69 -4.52
CA GLU A 311 -10.69 22.33 -5.66
C GLU A 311 -11.82 21.47 -6.23
N SER A 312 -12.09 20.31 -5.61
CA SER A 312 -13.13 19.39 -6.05
C SER A 312 -14.22 19.25 -4.99
N ASP A 313 -15.46 19.14 -5.47
CA ASP A 313 -16.62 18.80 -4.65
C ASP A 313 -16.72 17.29 -4.34
N TRP A 314 -15.70 16.51 -4.66
CA TRP A 314 -15.69 15.08 -4.38
C TRP A 314 -15.56 14.81 -2.88
N TYR A 315 -16.51 14.05 -2.32
CA TYR A 315 -16.50 13.65 -0.91
C TYR A 315 -15.86 12.26 -0.74
N PRO A 316 -14.59 12.11 -0.31
CA PRO A 316 -13.97 10.81 -0.13
C PRO A 316 -14.43 10.06 1.11
N ILE A 317 -14.41 8.74 1.03
CA ILE A 317 -14.70 7.86 2.16
C ILE A 317 -13.44 7.47 2.94
N PHE A 318 -12.30 7.29 2.26
CA PHE A 318 -10.96 7.04 2.84
C PHE A 318 -9.93 7.95 2.19
N LYS A 319 -9.57 9.07 2.84
CA LYS A 319 -8.72 10.09 2.24
C LYS A 319 -7.32 9.57 1.90
N ARG A 320 -6.77 10.05 0.78
CA ARG A 320 -5.34 10.09 0.52
C ARG A 320 -4.81 11.49 0.79
N PHE A 321 -3.66 11.59 1.43
CA PHE A 321 -2.92 12.84 1.60
C PHE A 321 -1.84 12.89 0.51
N ASN A 322 -2.13 13.61 -0.58
CA ASN A 322 -1.18 13.79 -1.67
C ASN A 322 -0.03 14.73 -1.24
N LYS A 323 1.14 14.52 -1.83
CA LYS A 323 2.31 15.36 -1.60
C LYS A 323 2.06 16.75 -2.16
N VAL A 324 2.38 17.78 -1.39
CA VAL A 324 2.37 19.17 -1.84
C VAL A 324 3.82 19.58 -2.09
N TYR A 325 4.18 19.77 -3.35
CA TYR A 325 5.52 20.16 -3.73
C TYR A 325 5.65 21.70 -3.70
N GLY A 326 6.31 22.22 -2.67
CA GLY A 326 6.71 23.64 -2.56
C GLY A 326 5.63 24.63 -2.09
N ILE A 327 6.08 25.84 -1.74
CA ILE A 327 5.31 27.09 -1.61
C ILE A 327 5.71 27.98 -2.77
#